data_AF-A0A6M7XNC8-F1
#
_entry.id   AF-A0A6M7XNC8-F1
#
_cell.length_a   1.000
_cell.length_b   1.000
_cell.length_c   1.000
_cell.angle_alpha   90.00
_cell.angle_beta   90.00
_cell.angle_gamma   90.00
#
_symmetry.space_group_name_H-M   'P 1'
#
loop_
_entity.id
_entity.type
_entity.pdbx_description
1 polymer ?
#
loop_
_entity_poly.entity_id
_entity_poly.type
_entity_poly.pdbx_seq_one_letter_code
_entity_poly.pdbx_strand_id
1 'polypeptide(L)'
;MEPLPADFSPDAVAALRARLDLVRSQGVKILFAIESGSRAWGFPSPDSDYDCRFVYIRPVSDHLVLQQPRDVIEFPIEGEIDAGGWDLRKALLLALGGNAVIVEWTKSPIVYEQVVGFRARLLDLLAEIVDPAKVSHHYLGLARSHVAKIGSFSGEVKLKKPAWSSAKARRGRWGLVSSQPQSRTISKRAMVTTK
;
A
#
# COMPACT_ATOMS: atom_id res chain seq x y z
N MET A 1 -1.44 3.27 -20.59
CA MET A 1 -1.00 3.88 -19.33
C MET A 1 -1.72 5.20 -19.26
N GLU A 2 -2.40 5.50 -18.16
CA GLU A 2 -3.05 6.80 -18.03
C GLU A 2 -1.98 7.91 -17.95
N PRO A 3 -2.24 9.09 -18.51
CA PRO A 3 -1.32 10.23 -18.39
C PRO A 3 -1.21 10.64 -16.91
N LEU A 4 -0.03 11.16 -16.53
CA LEU A 4 0.14 11.74 -15.21
C LEU A 4 -0.76 12.98 -15.06
N PRO A 5 -1.23 13.30 -13.84
CA PRO A 5 -1.98 14.52 -13.58
C PRO A 5 -1.23 15.77 -14.06
N ALA A 6 -1.97 16.75 -14.57
CA ALA A 6 -1.39 17.95 -15.22
C ALA A 6 -0.66 18.89 -14.24
N ASP A 7 -0.91 18.75 -12.94
CA ASP A 7 -0.28 19.49 -11.84
C ASP A 7 1.09 18.92 -11.43
N PHE A 8 1.54 17.81 -12.03
CA PHE A 8 2.87 17.26 -11.76
C PHE A 8 3.94 18.12 -12.43
N SER A 9 4.94 18.54 -11.63
CA SER A 9 6.10 19.25 -12.14
C SER A 9 6.86 18.38 -13.14
N PRO A 10 7.07 18.85 -14.39
CA PRO A 10 7.85 18.12 -15.38
C PRO A 10 9.27 17.80 -14.91
N ASP A 11 9.90 18.73 -14.18
CA ASP A 11 11.26 18.58 -13.65
C ASP A 11 11.32 17.50 -12.56
N ALA A 12 10.31 17.47 -11.67
CA ALA A 12 10.22 16.44 -10.64
C ALA A 12 10.02 15.05 -11.25
N VAL A 13 9.13 14.94 -12.25
CA VAL A 13 8.90 13.69 -12.98
C VAL A 13 10.17 13.25 -13.72
N ALA A 14 10.91 14.17 -14.33
CA ALA A 14 12.18 13.87 -15.00
C ALA A 14 13.24 13.35 -14.01
N ALA A 15 13.39 14.01 -12.86
CA ALA A 15 14.31 13.59 -11.81
C ALA A 15 13.94 12.21 -11.21
N LEU A 16 12.65 11.93 -11.06
CA LEU A 16 12.15 10.61 -10.66
C LEU A 16 12.50 9.55 -11.70
N ARG A 17 12.25 9.83 -12.99
CA ARG A 17 12.61 8.90 -14.08
C ARG A 17 14.11 8.60 -14.11
N ALA A 18 14.96 9.62 -13.89
CA ALA A 18 16.40 9.43 -13.79
C ALA A 18 16.80 8.50 -12.62
N ARG A 19 16.12 8.58 -11.47
CA ARG A 19 16.33 7.65 -10.36
C ARG A 19 15.93 6.22 -10.74
N LEU A 20 14.80 6.03 -11.42
CA LEU A 20 14.37 4.71 -11.92
C LEU A 20 15.34 4.15 -12.97
N ASP A 21 15.95 5.00 -13.81
CA ASP A 21 17.00 4.59 -14.74
C ASP A 21 18.28 4.14 -14.02
N LEU A 22 18.68 4.83 -12.94
CA LEU A 22 19.80 4.38 -12.10
C LEU A 22 19.50 3.04 -11.42
N VAL A 23 18.25 2.79 -11.02
CA VAL A 23 17.85 1.47 -10.51
C VAL A 23 18.06 0.42 -11.60
N ARG A 24 17.59 0.67 -12.83
CA ARG A 24 17.76 -0.28 -13.95
C ARG A 24 19.21 -0.55 -14.29
N SER A 25 20.08 0.45 -14.20
CA SER A 25 21.51 0.27 -14.48
C SER A 25 22.20 -0.69 -13.51
N GLN A 26 21.58 -1.03 -12.38
CA GLN A 26 22.03 -2.06 -11.45
C GLN A 26 21.61 -3.49 -11.87
N GLY A 27 21.03 -3.66 -13.06
CA GLY A 27 20.63 -4.97 -13.58
C GLY A 27 19.31 -5.50 -13.02
N VAL A 28 18.53 -4.67 -12.33
CA VAL A 28 17.20 -5.06 -11.82
C VAL A 28 16.10 -4.64 -12.79
N LYS A 29 14.98 -5.39 -12.76
CA LYS A 29 13.80 -5.06 -13.54
C LYS A 29 12.74 -4.43 -12.64
N ILE A 30 12.36 -3.19 -12.94
CA ILE A 30 11.23 -2.52 -12.28
C ILE A 30 9.93 -3.09 -12.83
N LEU A 31 9.05 -3.54 -11.93
CA LEU A 31 7.75 -4.15 -12.26
C LEU A 31 6.64 -3.10 -12.26
N PHE A 32 6.70 -2.16 -11.33
CA PHE A 32 5.92 -0.92 -11.35
C PHE A 32 6.57 0.14 -10.47
N ALA A 33 6.29 1.42 -10.77
CA ALA A 33 6.53 2.57 -9.91
C ALA A 33 5.27 3.44 -9.87
N ILE A 34 4.88 3.84 -8.66
CA ILE A 34 3.63 4.56 -8.37
C ILE A 34 3.90 5.73 -7.43
N GLU A 35 2.97 6.66 -7.41
CA GLU A 35 2.88 7.68 -6.36
C GLU A 35 2.15 7.07 -5.16
N SER A 36 2.72 7.17 -3.96
CA SER A 36 2.12 6.60 -2.74
C SER A 36 1.60 7.65 -1.76
N GLY A 37 1.99 8.91 -1.96
CA GLY A 37 1.77 10.01 -1.04
C GLY A 37 0.38 10.61 -1.12
N SER A 38 0.22 11.78 -0.50
CA SER A 38 -1.02 12.56 -0.47
C SER A 38 -1.57 12.84 -1.88
N ARG A 39 -0.67 13.01 -2.86
CA ARG A 39 -0.97 13.19 -4.30
C ARG A 39 -1.78 12.04 -4.88
N ALA A 40 -1.52 10.80 -4.47
CA ALA A 40 -2.27 9.63 -4.93
C ALA A 40 -3.71 9.55 -4.39
N TRP A 41 -4.01 10.25 -3.29
CA TRP A 41 -5.28 10.11 -2.57
C TRP A 41 -6.14 11.39 -2.59
N GLY A 42 -5.78 12.37 -3.42
CA GLY A 42 -6.59 13.56 -3.65
C GLY A 42 -6.51 14.62 -2.56
N PHE A 43 -5.46 14.58 -1.73
CA PHE A 43 -5.17 15.63 -0.74
C PHE A 43 -3.81 16.32 -0.99
N PRO A 44 -3.40 16.64 -2.24
CA PRO A 44 -2.15 17.36 -2.44
C PRO A 44 -2.26 18.79 -1.91
N SER A 45 -1.39 19.15 -0.98
CA SER A 45 -1.01 20.56 -0.77
C SER A 45 -0.02 21.00 -1.86
N PRO A 46 0.14 22.31 -2.11
CA PRO A 46 1.17 22.83 -3.00
C PRO A 46 2.58 22.31 -2.66
N ASP A 47 2.86 22.13 -1.37
CA ASP A 47 4.13 21.63 -0.82
C ASP A 47 4.16 20.09 -0.68
N SER A 48 3.29 19.35 -1.37
CA SER A 48 3.29 17.88 -1.25
C SER A 48 4.51 17.28 -1.94
N ASP A 49 5.23 16.44 -1.20
CA ASP A 49 6.33 15.66 -1.76
C ASP A 49 5.84 14.69 -2.87
N TYR A 50 6.78 14.22 -3.69
CA TYR A 50 6.61 13.15 -4.66
C TYR A 50 7.08 11.84 -4.02
N ASP A 51 6.14 11.03 -3.53
CA ASP A 51 6.42 9.77 -2.86
C ASP A 51 6.44 8.62 -3.88
N CYS A 52 7.56 8.46 -4.57
CA CYS A 52 7.75 7.38 -5.53
C CYS A 52 8.04 6.05 -4.84
N ARG A 53 7.09 5.10 -4.95
CA ARG A 53 7.30 3.73 -4.48
C ARG A 53 7.30 2.76 -5.64
N PHE A 54 8.26 1.84 -5.65
CA PHE A 54 8.39 0.87 -6.72
C PHE A 54 8.67 -0.54 -6.21
N VAL A 55 8.33 -1.51 -7.06
CA VAL A 55 8.70 -2.91 -6.87
C VAL A 55 9.59 -3.34 -8.01
N TYR A 56 10.71 -3.98 -7.67
CA TYR A 56 11.65 -4.50 -8.64
C TYR A 56 11.91 -5.99 -8.40
N ILE A 57 12.53 -6.65 -9.37
CA ILE A 57 13.04 -8.00 -9.24
C ILE A 57 14.49 -8.05 -9.73
N ARG A 58 15.35 -8.66 -8.92
CA ARG A 58 16.75 -8.93 -9.27
C ARG A 58 16.90 -10.15 -10.20
N PRO A 59 18.02 -10.29 -10.92
CA PRO A 59 18.35 -11.51 -11.65
C PRO A 59 18.31 -12.74 -10.74
N VAL A 60 18.00 -13.91 -11.31
CA VAL A 60 17.88 -15.16 -10.55
C VAL A 60 19.15 -15.49 -9.75
N SER A 61 20.32 -15.19 -10.30
CA SER A 61 21.62 -15.37 -9.64
C SER A 61 21.69 -14.73 -8.27
N ASP A 62 21.08 -13.55 -8.10
CA ASP A 62 21.10 -12.79 -6.84
C ASP A 62 20.25 -13.45 -5.75
N HIS A 63 19.34 -14.36 -6.14
CA HIS A 63 18.53 -15.14 -5.21
C HIS A 63 19.14 -16.50 -4.89
N LEU A 64 20.15 -16.95 -5.64
CA LEU A 64 20.81 -18.24 -5.48
C LEU A 64 22.13 -18.16 -4.69
N VAL A 65 22.24 -17.17 -3.79
CA VAL A 65 23.39 -16.98 -2.90
C VAL A 65 22.98 -17.13 -1.43
N LEU A 66 23.91 -17.57 -0.57
CA LEU A 66 23.65 -17.72 0.86
C LEU A 66 23.38 -16.38 1.54
N GLN A 67 24.17 -15.36 1.20
CA GLN A 67 24.00 -13.99 1.69
C GLN A 67 23.28 -13.19 0.61
N GLN A 68 21.97 -13.03 0.81
CA GLN A 68 21.13 -12.29 -0.11
C GLN A 68 21.54 -10.80 -0.11
N PRO A 69 21.55 -10.13 -1.28
CA PRO A 69 21.78 -8.71 -1.34
C PRO A 69 20.65 -7.95 -0.64
N ARG A 70 20.89 -6.67 -0.34
CA ARG A 70 19.87 -5.78 0.23
C ARG A 70 18.63 -5.78 -0.67
N ASP A 71 17.49 -6.01 -0.04
CA ASP A 71 16.18 -6.18 -0.68
C ASP A 71 15.38 -4.87 -0.78
N VAL A 72 16.05 -3.75 -0.52
CA VAL A 72 15.52 -2.39 -0.55
C VAL A 72 16.49 -1.50 -1.32
N ILE A 73 15.96 -0.65 -2.20
CA ILE A 73 16.68 0.44 -2.84
C ILE A 73 16.02 1.74 -2.38
N GLU A 74 16.81 2.63 -1.79
CA GLU A 74 16.37 3.93 -1.26
C GLU A 74 17.31 5.01 -1.78
N PHE A 75 16.76 6.20 -1.99
CA PHE A 75 17.50 7.38 -2.37
C PHE A 75 17.49 8.38 -1.21
N PRO A 76 18.53 9.20 -1.03
CA PRO A 76 18.44 10.39 -0.20
C PRO A 76 17.27 11.25 -0.68
N ILE A 77 16.54 11.85 0.27
CA ILE A 77 15.52 12.84 -0.06
C ILE A 77 16.23 14.07 -0.60
N GLU A 78 15.93 14.43 -1.85
CA GLU A 78 16.53 15.55 -2.56
C GLU A 78 15.41 16.42 -3.13
N GLY A 79 15.32 17.66 -2.64
CA GLY A 79 14.17 18.51 -2.90
C GLY A 79 12.90 17.90 -2.31
N GLU A 80 11.87 17.77 -3.15
CA GLU A 80 10.55 17.24 -2.78
C GLU A 80 10.39 15.75 -3.13
N ILE A 81 11.47 15.04 -3.50
CA ILE A 81 11.36 13.67 -4.02
C ILE A 81 11.81 12.67 -2.96
N ASP A 82 10.89 11.82 -2.52
CA ASP A 82 11.17 10.62 -1.74
C ASP A 82 10.94 9.38 -2.61
N ALA A 83 12.02 8.72 -2.99
CA ALA A 83 11.99 7.52 -3.83
C ALA A 83 12.55 6.31 -3.10
N GLY A 84 11.81 5.20 -3.15
CA GLY A 84 12.26 3.94 -2.56
C GLY A 84 11.47 2.75 -3.08
N GLY A 85 12.07 1.57 -3.04
CA GLY A 85 11.44 0.38 -3.57
C GLY A 85 11.90 -0.91 -2.95
N TRP A 86 11.06 -1.93 -3.08
CA TRP A 86 11.26 -3.26 -2.53
C TRP A 86 11.52 -4.28 -3.64
N ASP A 87 12.41 -5.22 -3.35
CA ASP A 87 12.46 -6.46 -4.11
C ASP A 87 11.13 -7.22 -3.97
N LEU A 88 10.68 -7.88 -5.03
CA LEU A 88 9.42 -8.61 -5.06
C LEU A 88 9.32 -9.65 -3.93
N ARG A 89 10.42 -10.37 -3.62
CA ARG A 89 10.46 -11.34 -2.53
C ARG A 89 10.16 -10.67 -1.20
N LYS A 90 10.78 -9.51 -0.92
CA LYS A 90 10.51 -8.74 0.29
C LYS A 90 9.05 -8.32 0.37
N ALA A 91 8.52 -7.75 -0.71
CA ALA A 91 7.14 -7.26 -0.76
C ALA A 91 6.14 -8.39 -0.45
N LEU A 92 6.35 -9.58 -1.00
CA LEU A 92 5.49 -10.75 -0.75
C LEU A 92 5.64 -11.31 0.67
N LEU A 93 6.85 -11.37 1.22
CA LEU A 93 7.08 -11.80 2.61
C LEU A 93 6.45 -10.84 3.61
N LEU A 94 6.53 -9.53 3.36
CA LEU A 94 5.85 -8.51 4.16
C LEU A 94 4.33 -8.68 4.09
N ALA A 95 3.76 -8.91 2.92
CA ALA A 95 2.33 -9.18 2.74
C ALA A 95 1.87 -10.41 3.53
N LEU A 96 2.62 -11.52 3.46
CA LEU A 96 2.37 -12.75 4.24
C LEU A 96 2.43 -12.50 5.75
N GLY A 97 3.29 -11.58 6.17
CA GLY A 97 3.41 -11.09 7.54
C GLY A 97 2.28 -10.15 7.98
N GLY A 98 1.36 -9.77 7.08
CA GLY A 98 0.26 -8.85 7.37
C GLY A 98 0.57 -7.37 7.16
N ASN A 99 1.71 -7.04 6.57
CA ASN A 99 1.99 -5.66 6.15
C ASN A 99 1.14 -5.32 4.92
N ALA A 100 0.29 -4.30 5.02
CA ALA A 100 -0.64 -3.91 3.96
C ALA A 100 -0.07 -2.92 2.94
N VAL A 101 1.15 -2.39 3.15
CA VAL A 101 1.73 -1.33 2.32
C VAL A 101 1.79 -1.71 0.84
N ILE A 102 2.16 -2.96 0.52
CA ILE A 102 2.19 -3.41 -0.87
C ILE A 102 0.79 -3.50 -1.50
N VAL A 103 -0.25 -3.76 -0.70
CA VAL A 103 -1.65 -3.71 -1.15
C VAL A 103 -2.06 -2.27 -1.45
N GLU A 104 -1.55 -1.30 -0.69
CA GLU A 104 -1.79 0.13 -0.93
C GLU A 104 -1.08 0.59 -2.21
N TRP A 105 0.21 0.26 -2.38
CA TRP A 105 0.98 0.60 -3.58
C TRP A 105 0.35 0.03 -4.85
N THR A 106 -0.12 -1.22 -4.81
CA THR A 106 -0.80 -1.87 -5.94
C THR A 106 -2.14 -1.24 -6.30
N LYS A 107 -2.72 -0.41 -5.43
CA LYS A 107 -3.98 0.31 -5.64
C LYS A 107 -3.83 1.79 -5.98
N SER A 108 -2.61 2.33 -5.92
CA SER A 108 -2.38 3.73 -6.30
C SER A 108 -2.94 4.03 -7.70
N PRO A 109 -3.72 5.11 -7.86
CA PRO A 109 -4.25 5.52 -9.16
C PRO A 109 -3.16 6.13 -10.06
N ILE A 110 -2.10 6.69 -9.48
CA ILE A 110 -1.05 7.39 -10.24
C ILE A 110 0.13 6.44 -10.45
N VAL A 111 0.46 6.21 -11.71
CA VAL A 111 1.47 5.25 -12.14
C VAL A 111 2.52 5.95 -13.01
N TYR A 112 3.76 5.98 -12.55
CA TYR A 112 4.87 6.50 -13.33
C TYR A 112 5.30 5.53 -14.44
N GLU A 113 5.27 4.24 -14.12
CA GLU A 113 5.55 3.14 -15.05
C GLU A 113 5.07 1.80 -14.50
N GLN A 114 4.81 0.84 -15.39
CA GLN A 114 4.48 -0.53 -15.01
C GLN A 114 4.67 -1.51 -16.16
N VAL A 115 4.97 -2.76 -15.82
CA VAL A 115 4.79 -3.89 -16.71
C VAL A 115 3.29 -4.16 -16.86
N VAL A 116 2.82 -4.25 -18.10
CA VAL A 116 1.40 -4.43 -18.42
C VAL A 116 0.83 -5.65 -17.70
N GLY A 117 -0.29 -5.44 -16.99
CA GLY A 117 -1.03 -6.46 -16.25
C GLY A 117 -0.35 -6.98 -14.98
N PHE A 118 0.86 -6.50 -14.63
CA PHE A 118 1.57 -7.01 -13.45
C PHE A 118 0.84 -6.68 -12.14
N ARG A 119 0.46 -5.42 -11.92
CA ARG A 119 -0.23 -4.98 -10.69
C ARG A 119 -1.56 -5.72 -10.49
N ALA A 120 -2.30 -6.01 -11.56
CA ALA A 120 -3.54 -6.78 -11.50
C ALA A 120 -3.29 -8.22 -11.02
N ARG A 121 -2.34 -8.94 -11.62
CA ARG A 121 -1.97 -10.29 -11.15
C ARG A 121 -1.44 -10.30 -9.73
N LEU A 122 -0.68 -9.27 -9.35
CA LEU A 122 -0.18 -9.13 -7.99
C LEU A 122 -1.33 -8.90 -7.00
N LEU A 123 -2.33 -8.08 -7.35
CA LEU A 123 -3.53 -7.88 -6.52
C LEU A 123 -4.29 -9.20 -6.30
N ASP A 124 -4.45 -10.02 -7.35
CA ASP A 124 -5.09 -11.33 -7.25
C ASP A 124 -4.33 -12.23 -6.26
N LEU A 125 -3.00 -12.30 -6.39
CA LEU A 125 -2.16 -13.05 -5.45
C LEU A 125 -2.25 -12.51 -4.02
N LEU A 126 -2.21 -11.19 -3.84
CA LEU A 126 -2.31 -10.55 -2.54
C LEU A 126 -3.64 -10.87 -1.85
N ALA A 127 -4.73 -10.98 -2.61
CA ALA A 127 -6.04 -11.39 -2.08
C ALA A 127 -6.05 -12.84 -1.53
N GLU A 128 -5.13 -13.70 -2.00
CA GLU A 128 -5.00 -15.08 -1.53
C GLU A 128 -4.10 -15.20 -0.30
N ILE A 129 -3.01 -14.42 -0.25
CA ILE A 129 -1.95 -14.60 0.76
C ILE A 129 -2.06 -13.66 1.97
N VAL A 130 -2.72 -12.52 1.83
CA VAL A 130 -2.86 -11.55 2.93
C VAL A 130 -3.95 -12.03 3.89
N ASP A 131 -3.63 -12.04 5.18
CA ASP A 131 -4.57 -12.36 6.25
C ASP A 131 -5.17 -11.07 6.85
N PRO A 132 -6.51 -10.86 6.77
CA PRO A 132 -7.12 -9.64 7.30
C PRO A 132 -6.90 -9.45 8.80
N ALA A 133 -6.77 -10.54 9.56
CA ALA A 133 -6.51 -10.48 10.99
C ALA A 133 -5.12 -9.92 11.26
N LYS A 134 -4.10 -10.41 10.55
CA LYS A 134 -2.72 -9.92 10.65
C LYS A 134 -2.60 -8.45 10.23
N VAL A 135 -3.29 -8.06 9.16
CA VAL A 135 -3.36 -6.65 8.74
C VAL A 135 -3.96 -5.75 9.83
N SER A 136 -5.04 -6.19 10.46
CA SER A 136 -5.67 -5.45 11.56
C SER A 136 -4.72 -5.30 12.75
N HIS A 137 -3.98 -6.36 13.11
CA HIS A 137 -2.96 -6.30 14.15
C HIS A 137 -1.80 -5.37 13.78
N HIS A 138 -1.40 -5.34 12.51
CA HIS A 138 -0.35 -4.44 12.02
C HIS A 138 -0.75 -2.97 12.20
N TYR A 139 -1.96 -2.58 11.75
CA TYR A 139 -2.44 -1.21 11.95
C TYR A 139 -2.62 -0.85 13.42
N LEU A 140 -3.10 -1.78 14.25
CA LEU A 140 -3.19 -1.56 15.70
C LEU A 140 -1.81 -1.35 16.33
N GLY A 141 -0.81 -2.11 15.88
CA GLY A 141 0.59 -1.93 16.27
C GLY A 141 1.11 -0.54 15.91
N LEU A 142 0.92 -0.12 14.64
CA LEU A 142 1.29 1.23 14.18
C LEU A 142 0.61 2.32 15.00
N ALA A 143 -0.70 2.20 15.25
CA ALA A 143 -1.44 3.15 16.07
C ALA A 143 -0.89 3.22 17.49
N ARG A 144 -0.60 2.07 18.12
CA ARG A 144 0.00 2.02 19.46
C ARG A 144 1.39 2.65 19.51
N SER A 145 2.25 2.36 18.54
CA SER A 145 3.60 2.94 18.45
C SER A 145 3.54 4.46 18.24
N HIS A 146 2.57 4.93 17.45
CA HIS A 146 2.34 6.35 17.22
C HIS A 146 1.83 7.05 18.49
N VAL A 147 0.84 6.46 19.19
CA VAL A 147 0.33 6.97 20.48
C VAL A 147 1.44 6.99 21.54
N ALA A 148 2.27 5.95 21.62
CA ALA A 148 3.39 5.91 22.54
C ALA A 148 4.44 7.00 22.26
N LYS A 149 4.63 7.39 20.98
CA LYS A 149 5.51 8.50 20.59
C LYS A 149 4.93 9.88 20.88
N ILE A 150 3.61 10.06 20.77
CA ILE A 150 2.94 11.38 20.89
C ILE A 150 2.39 11.62 22.30
N GLY A 151 2.34 10.59 23.16
CA GLY A 151 2.00 10.71 24.58
C GLY A 151 0.50 10.69 24.91
N SER A 152 -0.39 11.00 23.95
CA SER A 152 -1.84 10.82 24.08
C SER A 152 -2.56 11.07 22.74
N PHE A 153 -3.60 10.27 22.44
CA PHE A 153 -4.59 10.59 21.41
C PHE A 153 -6.00 10.52 22.01
N SER A 154 -6.72 11.64 22.04
CA SER A 154 -8.12 11.71 22.47
C SER A 154 -9.06 11.67 21.26
N GLY A 155 -9.13 10.54 20.57
CA GLY A 155 -10.05 10.34 19.45
C GLY A 155 -10.29 8.87 19.10
N GLU A 156 -11.53 8.52 18.78
CA GLU A 156 -11.91 7.18 18.30
C GLU A 156 -11.21 6.88 16.97
N VAL A 157 -10.37 5.84 16.94
CA VAL A 157 -9.78 5.34 15.69
C VAL A 157 -10.79 4.43 15.00
N LYS A 158 -11.45 4.93 13.96
CA LYS A 158 -12.34 4.15 13.10
C LYS A 158 -11.48 3.19 12.26
N LEU A 159 -11.39 1.94 12.68
CA LEU A 159 -10.75 0.88 11.87
C LEU A 159 -11.55 0.70 10.58
N LYS A 160 -10.97 1.12 9.45
CA LYS A 160 -11.56 0.88 8.13
C LYS A 160 -11.45 -0.61 7.85
N LYS A 161 -12.59 -1.33 7.84
CA LYS A 161 -12.63 -2.72 7.36
C LYS A 161 -12.07 -2.73 5.93
N PRO A 162 -11.00 -3.49 5.65
CA PRO A 162 -10.45 -3.47 4.33
C PRO A 162 -11.41 -4.19 3.37
N ALA A 163 -11.82 -3.49 2.31
CA ALA A 163 -12.85 -3.93 1.35
C ALA A 163 -12.48 -5.16 0.50
N TRP A 164 -11.31 -5.79 0.74
CA TRP A 164 -10.86 -6.96 0.00
C TRP A 164 -11.30 -8.30 0.63
N SER A 165 -11.89 -8.29 1.83
CA SER A 165 -12.39 -9.52 2.48
C SER A 165 -13.54 -10.22 1.73
N SER A 166 -14.08 -9.61 0.67
CA SER A 166 -15.13 -10.18 -0.18
C SER A 166 -14.62 -11.14 -1.26
N ALA A 167 -13.30 -11.26 -1.46
CA ALA A 167 -12.73 -12.12 -2.50
C ALA A 167 -12.60 -13.61 -2.12
N LYS A 168 -13.10 -14.03 -0.95
CA LYS A 168 -13.12 -15.45 -0.53
C LYS A 168 -14.42 -16.20 -0.85
N ALA A 169 -15.17 -15.75 -1.87
CA ALA A 169 -16.36 -16.46 -2.33
C ALA A 169 -16.54 -16.34 -3.85
N ARG A 170 -15.74 -17.08 -4.63
CA ARG A 170 -16.10 -17.46 -6.01
C ARG A 170 -15.45 -18.78 -6.42
N ARG A 171 -15.72 -19.82 -5.65
CA ARG A 171 -15.72 -21.22 -6.12
C ARG A 171 -16.67 -22.02 -5.25
N GLY A 172 -17.92 -22.15 -5.69
CA GLY A 172 -18.94 -22.95 -5.01
C GLY A 172 -20.36 -22.46 -5.28
N ARG A 173 -20.99 -23.04 -6.32
CA ARG A 173 -22.42 -23.28 -6.55
C ARG A 173 -23.49 -22.28 -6.05
N TRP A 174 -24.37 -21.96 -7.00
CA TRP A 174 -25.66 -21.27 -6.93
C TRP A 174 -26.52 -21.55 -5.68
N GLY A 175 -27.11 -20.47 -5.16
CA GLY A 175 -28.24 -20.46 -4.23
C GLY A 175 -28.70 -19.03 -4.01
N LEU A 176 -29.77 -18.62 -4.70
CA LEU A 176 -30.46 -17.34 -4.52
C LEU A 176 -31.02 -17.25 -3.09
N VAL A 177 -30.52 -16.32 -2.28
CA VAL A 177 -31.31 -15.66 -1.22
C VAL A 177 -30.84 -14.21 -1.10
N SER A 178 -31.74 -13.29 -1.43
CA SER A 178 -31.62 -11.87 -1.14
C SER A 178 -31.79 -11.62 0.36
N SER A 179 -30.84 -10.93 0.99
CA SER A 179 -31.09 -10.33 2.31
C SER A 179 -30.33 -9.01 2.46
N GLN A 180 -31.12 -7.95 2.59
CA GLN A 180 -30.74 -6.56 2.89
C GLN A 180 -29.91 -6.45 4.19
N PRO A 181 -28.95 -5.52 4.31
CA PRO A 181 -28.27 -5.25 5.57
C PRO A 181 -29.13 -4.36 6.48
N GLN A 182 -29.63 -4.91 7.59
CA GLN A 182 -30.17 -4.13 8.70
C GLN A 182 -29.04 -3.50 9.51
N SER A 183 -29.03 -2.18 9.63
CA SER A 183 -28.24 -1.44 10.60
C SER A 183 -28.85 -1.61 12.00
N ARG A 184 -28.07 -2.10 12.97
CA ARG A 184 -28.44 -2.05 14.39
C ARG A 184 -27.71 -0.90 15.07
N THR A 185 -28.45 0.16 15.39
CA THR A 185 -28.02 1.25 16.26
C THR A 185 -28.23 0.83 17.71
N ILE A 186 -27.17 0.78 18.52
CA ILE A 186 -27.28 0.59 19.97
C ILE A 186 -27.41 1.97 20.62
N SER A 187 -28.59 2.26 21.17
CA SER A 187 -28.87 3.46 21.98
C SER A 187 -28.58 3.17 23.46
N LYS A 188 -27.69 3.96 24.08
CA LYS A 188 -27.57 4.02 25.55
C LYS A 188 -28.62 5.01 26.08
N ARG A 189 -29.71 4.50 26.66
CA ARG A 189 -30.55 5.25 27.61
C ARG A 189 -30.20 4.76 29.02
N ALA A 190 -29.61 5.62 29.83
CA ALA A 190 -29.63 5.47 31.28
C ALA A 190 -30.71 6.44 31.80
N MET A 191 -31.75 5.87 32.41
CA MET A 191 -32.81 6.60 33.10
C MET A 191 -32.28 7.13 34.44
N VAL A 192 -32.50 8.42 34.68
CA VAL A 192 -32.57 9.01 36.02
C VAL A 192 -34.03 8.93 36.46
N THR A 193 -34.33 8.34 37.63
CA THR A 193 -35.14 8.97 38.71
C THR A 193 -35.43 8.02 39.89
N THR A 194 -34.90 8.41 41.05
CA THR A 194 -35.59 8.62 42.34
C THR A 194 -36.29 7.46 43.07
N LYS A 195 -35.73 7.10 44.24
CA LYS A 195 -36.35 7.40 45.54
C LYS A 195 -35.27 7.67 46.58
#